data_AF-A0A0S2EF49-F1
#
_entry.id   AF-A0A0S2EF49-F1
#
_cell.length_a   1.000
_cell.length_b   1.000
_cell.length_c   1.000
_cell.angle_alpha   90.00
_cell.angle_beta   90.00
_cell.angle_gamma   90.00
#
_symmetry.space_group_name_H-M   'P 1'
#
loop_
_entity.id
_entity.type
_entity.pdbx_description
1 polymer ?
#
loop_
_entity_poly.entity_id
_entity_poly.type
_entity_poly.pdbx_seq_one_letter_code
_entity_poly.pdbx_strand_id
1 'polypeptide(L)'
;MRSMRALQNALSRAGSHGQRGGWGHPSRGPLLGGGVRYYFGEAAAQGRGTPHSHQPQHSDHDASNSGMLPRLGDLLFYTIAEGQERIPIHKFTTALKATGLQTSDPRLQDCMSKMQRMVQESSSGGLLDRELFQKCVSSNIVLLTQAFRKKFVIPDFEEFTGHVDRIFEDAKELTGGKVAAYIPHLAKSNPDLWGVSLCTVDGQRHSVGHTKIPFCLQSCVKPLTYAISVSTLGTDYVHKFVGKEPSGLRYNKLSLNEEGIPHNPMVNAGAIVVSSLIKMDCNKAEKFDFVLQYLNKMAGNEFMGFSNATFQSEKETGDRNYAIGYYLKEKKCFPKGVDMMAALDLYFQNKTVVNLLFAAYSGDVSALRRFALSAVDMEQKDYDSRTALHVAAAEGHIDVVKFLIEACKVNPFVKDRWGNIPLDDAVQFNHLEVVKLLQDYHDSYMLSETQAEVAAETLSKENLESMV
;
A
#
# COMPACT_ATOMS: atom_id res chain seq x y z
N MET A 1 -12.75 31.47 -3.59
CA MET A 1 -14.03 31.84 -4.23
C MET A 1 -13.90 32.37 -5.67
N ARG A 2 -12.80 32.10 -6.41
CA ARG A 2 -12.73 32.31 -7.88
C ARG A 2 -12.71 31.02 -8.71
N SER A 3 -12.46 29.85 -8.10
CA SER A 3 -12.42 28.56 -8.81
C SER A 3 -13.78 27.89 -9.01
N MET A 4 -14.76 28.07 -8.11
CA MET A 4 -16.11 27.49 -8.31
C MET A 4 -16.93 28.17 -9.42
N ARG A 5 -16.72 29.48 -9.67
CA ARG A 5 -17.37 30.18 -10.79
C ARG A 5 -16.81 29.78 -12.15
N ALA A 6 -15.53 29.39 -12.23
CA ALA A 6 -14.93 28.89 -13.45
C ALA A 6 -15.51 27.52 -13.85
N LEU A 7 -15.72 26.63 -12.86
CA LEU A 7 -16.34 25.32 -13.07
C LEU A 7 -17.82 25.43 -13.49
N GLN A 8 -18.57 26.35 -12.89
CA GLN A 8 -19.97 26.62 -13.28
C GLN A 8 -20.09 27.19 -14.70
N ASN A 9 -19.17 28.08 -15.10
CA ASN A 9 -19.17 28.64 -16.45
C ASN A 9 -18.78 27.60 -17.52
N ALA A 10 -17.86 26.68 -17.21
CA ALA A 10 -17.52 25.58 -18.12
C ALA A 10 -18.70 24.63 -18.36
N LEU A 11 -19.45 24.28 -17.30
CA LEU A 11 -20.64 23.42 -17.40
C LEU A 11 -21.81 24.10 -18.12
N SER A 12 -21.94 25.43 -18.03
CA SER A 12 -22.98 26.18 -18.75
C SER A 12 -22.73 26.29 -20.28
N ARG A 13 -21.48 26.15 -20.74
CA ARG A 13 -21.14 26.24 -22.17
C ARG A 13 -21.29 24.93 -22.95
N ALA A 14 -21.38 23.80 -22.26
CA ALA A 14 -21.57 22.49 -22.87
C ALA A 14 -23.05 22.13 -23.13
N GLY A 15 -24.00 22.96 -22.71
CA GLY A 15 -25.45 22.68 -22.79
C GLY A 15 -26.20 23.28 -23.99
N SER A 16 -25.53 23.92 -24.95
CA SER A 16 -26.19 24.64 -26.04
C SER A 16 -26.23 23.89 -27.38
N HIS A 17 -26.77 22.67 -27.40
CA HIS A 17 -27.38 22.09 -28.61
C HIS A 17 -28.38 20.99 -28.22
N GLY A 18 -29.67 21.34 -28.17
CA GLY A 18 -30.77 20.40 -27.94
C GLY A 18 -32.07 21.16 -27.67
N GLN A 19 -33.11 20.87 -28.44
CA GLN A 19 -34.32 21.68 -28.61
C GLN A 19 -35.21 21.84 -27.38
N ARG A 20 -35.96 22.96 -27.41
CA ARG A 20 -37.03 23.38 -26.48
C ARG A 20 -38.17 22.38 -26.37
N GLY A 21 -38.70 22.21 -25.15
CA GLY A 21 -40.04 21.68 -24.89
C GLY A 21 -40.54 21.98 -23.47
N GLY A 22 -41.36 23.03 -23.34
CA GLY A 22 -42.48 23.16 -22.38
C GLY A 22 -42.20 23.21 -20.87
N TRP A 23 -42.30 24.41 -20.29
CA TRP A 23 -42.45 24.63 -18.85
C TRP A 23 -43.91 24.41 -18.41
N GLY A 24 -44.12 23.71 -17.31
CA GLY A 24 -45.37 23.68 -16.54
C GLY A 24 -45.05 23.52 -15.04
N HIS A 25 -45.51 24.47 -14.22
CA HIS A 25 -45.35 24.54 -12.76
C HIS A 25 -46.77 24.77 -12.16
N PRO A 26 -46.99 24.66 -10.84
CA PRO A 26 -47.04 23.48 -9.98
C PRO A 26 -48.44 23.27 -9.35
N SER A 27 -48.71 22.14 -8.69
CA SER A 27 -49.83 21.99 -7.75
C SER A 27 -49.46 21.09 -6.57
N ARG A 28 -49.98 21.47 -5.39
CA ARG A 28 -49.52 21.13 -4.02
C ARG A 28 -49.99 19.75 -3.50
N GLY A 29 -49.03 19.01 -2.90
CA GLY A 29 -49.10 18.22 -1.65
C GLY A 29 -49.98 16.95 -1.55
N PRO A 30 -49.87 16.13 -0.46
CA PRO A 30 -48.94 16.18 0.67
C PRO A 30 -48.25 14.83 1.06
N LEU A 31 -47.14 14.98 1.80
CA LEU A 31 -46.59 14.16 2.91
C LEU A 31 -46.94 12.66 3.02
N LEU A 32 -45.92 11.80 3.09
CA LEU A 32 -45.85 10.66 4.02
C LEU A 32 -44.37 10.22 4.21
N GLY A 33 -43.90 10.28 5.47
CA GLY A 33 -42.64 9.71 5.90
C GLY A 33 -42.79 8.23 6.27
N GLY A 34 -41.74 7.45 6.09
CA GLY A 34 -41.67 6.05 6.50
C GLY A 34 -40.25 5.52 6.40
N GLY A 35 -39.54 5.51 7.53
CA GLY A 35 -38.26 4.83 7.68
C GLY A 35 -38.45 3.32 7.84
N VAL A 36 -37.49 2.54 7.33
CA VAL A 36 -37.44 1.08 7.49
C VAL A 36 -36.20 0.73 8.32
N ARG A 37 -36.44 0.27 9.56
CA ARG A 37 -35.49 -0.46 10.41
C ARG A 37 -35.59 -1.94 10.07
N TYR A 38 -34.46 -2.62 9.87
CA TYR A 38 -34.39 -4.08 9.90
C TYR A 38 -34.00 -4.55 11.31
N TYR A 39 -34.87 -5.35 11.92
CA TYR A 39 -34.61 -6.11 13.14
C TYR A 39 -34.15 -7.52 12.78
N PHE A 40 -33.04 -7.95 13.38
CA PHE A 40 -32.65 -9.36 13.51
C PHE A 40 -33.46 -10.00 14.65
N GLY A 41 -33.87 -11.26 14.48
CA GLY A 41 -34.50 -12.06 15.54
C GLY A 41 -34.10 -13.53 15.45
N GLU A 42 -33.39 -14.01 16.46
CA GLU A 42 -33.23 -15.42 16.83
C GLU A 42 -34.48 -15.91 17.59
N ALA A 43 -34.87 -17.19 17.45
CA ALA A 43 -35.02 -18.15 18.56
C ALA A 43 -35.92 -19.38 18.23
N ALA A 44 -35.40 -20.54 18.66
CA ALA A 44 -35.93 -21.88 18.96
C ALA A 44 -37.45 -22.14 19.17
N ALA A 45 -37.90 -23.37 18.81
CA ALA A 45 -38.82 -24.22 19.62
C ALA A 45 -39.02 -25.68 19.11
N GLN A 46 -38.55 -26.66 19.89
CA GLN A 46 -39.12 -27.94 20.36
C GLN A 46 -40.18 -28.75 19.55
N GLY A 47 -39.79 -29.96 19.10
CA GLY A 47 -40.24 -31.30 19.57
C GLY A 47 -41.70 -31.81 19.46
N ARG A 48 -41.94 -32.84 18.63
CA ARG A 48 -42.90 -33.96 18.84
C ARG A 48 -42.46 -35.22 18.05
N GLY A 49 -42.67 -36.42 18.60
CA GLY A 49 -42.09 -37.70 18.11
C GLY A 49 -43.06 -38.75 17.50
N THR A 50 -42.43 -39.63 16.69
CA THR A 50 -42.60 -41.08 16.34
C THR A 50 -43.92 -41.62 15.70
N PRO A 51 -43.93 -42.79 14.99
CA PRO A 51 -42.88 -43.83 14.82
C PRO A 51 -42.58 -44.38 13.38
N HIS A 52 -41.36 -44.92 13.28
CA HIS A 52 -40.81 -46.02 12.45
C HIS A 52 -41.34 -46.38 11.04
N SER A 53 -40.44 -46.27 10.05
CA SER A 53 -40.18 -47.35 9.08
C SER A 53 -38.71 -47.34 8.64
N HIS A 54 -38.02 -48.46 8.83
CA HIS A 54 -36.62 -48.67 8.46
C HIS A 54 -36.40 -48.65 6.93
N GLN A 55 -35.49 -47.80 6.44
CA GLN A 55 -34.70 -48.04 5.22
C GLN A 55 -33.34 -47.33 5.36
N PRO A 56 -32.22 -47.93 4.89
CA PRO A 56 -30.89 -47.37 5.10
C PRO A 56 -30.64 -46.24 4.11
N GLN A 57 -30.57 -45.00 4.61
CA GLN A 57 -30.12 -43.85 3.82
C GLN A 57 -28.59 -43.82 3.80
N HIS A 58 -28.04 -44.03 2.61
CA HIS A 58 -26.68 -43.67 2.25
C HIS A 58 -26.45 -42.17 2.53
N SER A 59 -25.33 -41.87 3.18
CA SER A 59 -24.83 -40.53 3.44
C SER A 59 -24.34 -39.87 2.15
N ASP A 60 -25.21 -39.07 1.51
CA ASP A 60 -24.80 -38.10 0.49
C ASP A 60 -24.54 -36.75 1.17
N HIS A 61 -23.32 -36.56 1.67
CA HIS A 61 -22.77 -35.24 1.96
C HIS A 61 -21.28 -35.27 1.60
N ASP A 62 -20.95 -34.80 0.38
CA ASP A 62 -19.68 -34.11 0.00
C ASP A 62 -19.34 -34.13 -1.52
N ALA A 63 -20.32 -33.96 -2.42
CA ALA A 63 -20.06 -34.00 -3.88
C ALA A 63 -20.33 -32.70 -4.67
N SER A 64 -20.84 -31.62 -4.06
CA SER A 64 -21.28 -30.44 -4.84
C SER A 64 -20.20 -29.37 -5.09
N ASN A 65 -19.13 -29.30 -4.28
CA ASN A 65 -18.08 -28.29 -4.43
C ASN A 65 -16.87 -28.74 -5.27
N SER A 66 -16.61 -30.05 -5.40
CA SER A 66 -15.44 -30.58 -6.11
C SER A 66 -15.58 -30.54 -7.64
N GLY A 67 -16.81 -30.54 -8.17
CA GLY A 67 -17.08 -30.53 -9.62
C GLY A 67 -17.21 -29.15 -10.27
N MET A 68 -17.35 -28.07 -9.50
CA MET A 68 -17.62 -26.72 -10.04
C MET A 68 -16.35 -25.97 -10.45
N LEU A 69 -15.29 -26.04 -9.65
CA LEU A 69 -14.02 -25.36 -9.91
C LEU A 69 -13.34 -25.85 -11.20
N PRO A 70 -13.32 -27.17 -11.51
CA PRO A 70 -12.84 -27.66 -12.78
C PRO A 70 -13.58 -27.08 -13.99
N ARG A 71 -14.91 -27.02 -13.91
CA ARG A 71 -15.77 -26.49 -14.99
C ARG A 71 -15.55 -24.98 -15.22
N LEU A 72 -15.27 -24.22 -14.16
CA LEU A 72 -14.90 -22.81 -14.27
C LEU A 72 -13.54 -22.63 -14.97
N GLY A 73 -12.58 -23.51 -14.68
CA GLY A 73 -11.28 -23.55 -15.36
C GLY A 73 -11.42 -23.81 -16.86
N ASP A 74 -12.23 -24.80 -17.24
CA ASP A 74 -12.54 -25.11 -18.64
C ASP A 74 -13.19 -23.92 -19.35
N LEU A 75 -14.21 -23.30 -18.74
CA LEU A 75 -14.89 -22.14 -19.33
C LEU A 75 -13.93 -20.96 -19.56
N LEU A 76 -13.06 -20.70 -18.59
CA LEU A 76 -12.05 -19.65 -18.68
C LEU A 76 -11.05 -19.96 -19.81
N PHE A 77 -10.61 -21.22 -19.92
CA PHE A 77 -9.73 -21.66 -21.00
C PHE A 77 -10.36 -21.35 -22.36
N TYR A 78 -11.61 -21.78 -22.60
CA TYR A 78 -12.26 -21.54 -23.88
C TYR A 78 -12.50 -20.05 -24.18
N THR A 79 -12.73 -19.25 -23.15
CA THR A 79 -12.89 -17.79 -23.29
C THR A 79 -11.61 -17.12 -23.80
N ILE A 80 -10.44 -17.58 -23.36
CA ILE A 80 -9.14 -17.00 -23.73
C ILE A 80 -8.56 -17.65 -25.00
N ALA A 81 -8.80 -18.95 -25.18
CA ALA A 81 -8.31 -19.69 -26.34
C ALA A 81 -8.98 -19.28 -27.65
N GLU A 82 -10.23 -18.79 -27.60
CA GLU A 82 -10.99 -18.36 -28.79
C GLU A 82 -11.04 -19.46 -29.88
N GLY A 83 -11.20 -20.71 -29.46
CA GLY A 83 -11.25 -21.88 -30.35
C GLY A 83 -9.90 -22.55 -30.65
N GLN A 84 -8.79 -22.05 -30.09
CA GLN A 84 -7.49 -22.72 -30.19
C GLN A 84 -7.35 -23.88 -29.17
N GLU A 85 -6.58 -24.90 -29.50
CA GLU A 85 -6.32 -26.04 -28.58
C GLU A 85 -5.31 -25.69 -27.47
N ARG A 86 -4.53 -24.62 -27.65
CA ARG A 86 -3.48 -24.19 -26.73
C ARG A 86 -3.48 -22.67 -26.61
N ILE A 87 -3.15 -22.18 -25.42
CA ILE A 87 -3.07 -20.74 -25.11
C ILE A 87 -1.60 -20.36 -24.90
N PRO A 88 -1.04 -19.43 -25.68
CA PRO A 88 0.24 -18.81 -25.35
C PRO A 88 0.14 -18.00 -24.05
N ILE A 89 1.12 -18.11 -23.16
CA ILE A 89 1.10 -17.37 -21.87
C ILE A 89 1.01 -15.86 -22.08
N HIS A 90 1.67 -15.31 -23.10
CA HIS A 90 1.58 -13.88 -23.38
C HIS A 90 0.13 -13.46 -23.67
N LYS A 91 -0.66 -14.28 -24.39
CA LYS A 91 -2.09 -14.02 -24.66
C LYS A 91 -2.89 -13.98 -23.35
N PHE A 92 -2.65 -14.92 -22.45
CA PHE A 92 -3.25 -14.91 -21.11
C PHE A 92 -2.87 -13.64 -20.34
N THR A 93 -1.59 -13.27 -20.28
CA THR A 93 -1.14 -12.10 -19.53
C THR A 93 -1.66 -10.79 -20.12
N THR A 94 -1.79 -10.67 -21.44
CA THR A 94 -2.39 -9.52 -22.11
C THR A 94 -3.87 -9.41 -21.77
N ALA A 95 -4.61 -10.52 -21.87
CA ALA A 95 -6.03 -10.53 -21.54
C ALA A 95 -6.28 -10.24 -20.05
N LEU A 96 -5.41 -10.73 -19.15
CA LEU A 96 -5.44 -10.39 -17.73
C LEU A 96 -5.21 -8.89 -17.51
N LYS A 97 -4.21 -8.29 -18.17
CA LYS A 97 -3.93 -6.84 -18.07
C LYS A 97 -5.09 -5.99 -18.57
N ALA A 98 -5.81 -6.43 -19.61
CA ALA A 98 -7.00 -5.75 -20.12
C ALA A 98 -8.14 -5.68 -19.08
N THR A 99 -8.19 -6.62 -18.12
CA THR A 99 -9.13 -6.54 -16.98
C THR A 99 -8.74 -5.48 -15.94
N GLY A 100 -7.54 -4.89 -16.06
CA GLY A 100 -6.95 -3.95 -15.11
C GLY A 100 -6.13 -4.61 -14.00
N LEU A 101 -6.15 -5.94 -13.87
CA LEU A 101 -5.26 -6.63 -12.93
C LEU A 101 -3.82 -6.66 -13.44
N GLN A 102 -2.89 -6.56 -12.49
CA GLN A 102 -1.46 -6.70 -12.78
C GLN A 102 -1.00 -8.13 -12.49
N THR A 103 0.01 -8.58 -13.23
CA THR A 103 0.65 -9.89 -12.99
C THR A 103 1.37 -9.94 -11.63
N SER A 104 1.66 -8.79 -11.03
CA SER A 104 2.26 -8.64 -9.70
C SER A 104 1.24 -8.67 -8.55
N ASP A 105 -0.06 -8.84 -8.82
CA ASP A 105 -1.09 -8.90 -7.78
C ASP A 105 -0.80 -10.06 -6.81
N PRO A 106 -0.67 -9.81 -5.49
CA PRO A 106 -0.38 -10.86 -4.51
C PRO A 106 -1.38 -12.01 -4.53
N ARG A 107 -2.64 -11.74 -4.89
CA ARG A 107 -3.70 -12.75 -5.00
C ARG A 107 -3.57 -13.64 -6.23
N LEU A 108 -2.66 -13.33 -7.16
CA LEU A 108 -2.35 -14.11 -8.36
C LEU A 108 -0.98 -14.80 -8.31
N GLN A 109 -0.25 -14.66 -7.20
CA GLN A 109 1.12 -15.17 -7.05
C GLN A 109 1.24 -16.65 -7.43
N ASP A 110 0.42 -17.51 -6.83
CA ASP A 110 0.42 -18.95 -7.12
C ASP A 110 0.21 -19.27 -8.59
N CYS A 111 -0.75 -18.59 -9.25
CA CYS A 111 -1.03 -18.77 -10.66
C CYS A 111 0.19 -18.39 -11.50
N MET A 112 0.81 -17.25 -11.22
CA MET A 112 1.95 -16.75 -11.99
C MET A 112 3.19 -17.62 -11.79
N SER A 113 3.49 -18.02 -10.56
CA SER A 113 4.61 -18.91 -10.24
C SER A 113 4.46 -20.29 -10.88
N LYS A 114 3.25 -20.86 -10.87
CA LYS A 114 2.96 -22.12 -11.57
C LYS A 114 3.16 -21.98 -13.07
N MET A 115 2.65 -20.90 -13.69
CA MET A 115 2.84 -20.66 -15.12
C MET A 115 4.32 -20.51 -15.49
N GLN A 116 5.11 -19.78 -14.71
CA GLN A 116 6.55 -19.61 -14.93
C GLN A 116 7.32 -20.94 -14.83
N ARG A 117 7.06 -21.74 -13.78
CA ARG A 117 7.69 -23.05 -13.62
C ARG A 117 7.40 -23.97 -14.81
N MET A 118 6.15 -23.99 -15.27
CA MET A 118 5.77 -24.79 -16.43
C MET A 118 6.48 -24.36 -17.72
N VAL A 119 6.80 -23.07 -17.90
CA VAL A 119 7.59 -22.60 -19.04
C VAL A 119 9.01 -23.12 -18.99
N GLN A 120 9.61 -23.16 -17.80
CA GLN A 120 10.99 -23.63 -17.61
C GLN A 120 11.09 -25.16 -17.80
N GLU A 121 10.08 -25.90 -17.37
CA GLU A 121 10.06 -27.38 -17.42
C GLU A 121 9.59 -27.93 -18.79
N SER A 122 8.85 -27.15 -19.58
CA SER A 122 8.27 -27.63 -20.83
C SER A 122 9.09 -27.23 -22.05
N SER A 123 9.41 -28.20 -22.91
CA SER A 123 9.96 -27.97 -24.26
C SER A 123 8.97 -27.33 -25.24
N SER A 124 7.74 -27.03 -24.80
CA SER A 124 6.61 -26.53 -25.59
C SER A 124 6.61 -25.01 -25.84
N GLY A 125 7.65 -24.28 -25.42
CA GLY A 125 7.81 -22.85 -25.74
C GLY A 125 6.74 -21.93 -25.14
N GLY A 126 6.16 -22.28 -23.99
CA GLY A 126 5.19 -21.44 -23.29
C GLY A 126 3.75 -21.52 -23.79
N LEU A 127 3.39 -22.63 -24.45
CA LEU A 127 2.01 -22.98 -24.81
C LEU A 127 1.36 -23.82 -23.72
N LEU A 128 0.21 -23.38 -23.23
CA LEU A 128 -0.60 -24.07 -22.22
C LEU A 128 -1.74 -24.83 -22.91
N ASP A 129 -1.78 -26.15 -22.75
CA ASP A 129 -2.99 -26.92 -23.02
C ASP A 129 -4.01 -26.75 -21.89
N ARG A 130 -5.18 -27.36 -22.06
CA ARG A 130 -6.30 -27.26 -21.12
C ARG A 130 -5.97 -27.77 -19.71
N GLU A 131 -5.28 -28.90 -19.60
CA GLU A 131 -4.96 -29.49 -18.30
C GLU A 131 -3.90 -28.67 -17.56
N LEU A 132 -2.87 -28.22 -18.28
CA LEU A 132 -1.83 -27.36 -17.73
C LEU A 132 -2.40 -26.00 -17.30
N PHE A 133 -3.25 -25.39 -18.13
CA PHE A 133 -3.92 -24.15 -17.79
C PHE A 133 -4.73 -24.29 -16.50
N GLN A 134 -5.54 -25.35 -16.39
CA GLN A 134 -6.37 -25.61 -15.22
C GLN A 134 -5.53 -25.81 -13.94
N LYS A 135 -4.41 -26.52 -14.03
CA LYS A 135 -3.46 -26.68 -12.91
C LYS A 135 -2.92 -25.33 -12.45
N CYS A 136 -2.56 -24.45 -13.39
CA CYS A 136 -2.05 -23.11 -13.09
C CYS A 136 -3.09 -22.22 -12.40
N VAL A 137 -4.31 -22.14 -12.95
CA VAL A 137 -5.33 -21.19 -12.46
C VAL A 137 -6.13 -21.67 -11.25
N SER A 138 -6.06 -22.96 -10.91
CA SER A 138 -6.86 -23.61 -9.86
C SER A 138 -6.90 -22.84 -8.53
N SER A 139 -5.74 -22.38 -8.04
CA SER A 139 -5.62 -21.65 -6.76
C SER A 139 -6.29 -20.28 -6.78
N ASN A 140 -6.47 -19.67 -7.96
CA ASN A 140 -6.88 -18.27 -8.11
C ASN A 140 -8.13 -18.13 -9.00
N ILE A 141 -8.81 -19.25 -9.29
CA ILE A 141 -9.88 -19.35 -10.29
C ILE A 141 -11.08 -18.45 -9.98
N VAL A 142 -11.38 -18.21 -8.70
CA VAL A 142 -12.50 -17.35 -8.30
C VAL A 142 -12.27 -15.90 -8.75
N LEU A 143 -11.10 -15.35 -8.45
CA LEU A 143 -10.72 -13.98 -8.85
C LEU A 143 -10.63 -13.85 -10.37
N LEU A 144 -9.96 -14.82 -11.03
CA LEU A 144 -9.86 -14.84 -12.49
C LEU A 144 -11.24 -14.94 -13.16
N THR A 145 -12.13 -15.78 -12.63
CA THR A 145 -13.50 -15.87 -13.14
C THR A 145 -14.24 -14.54 -13.00
N GLN A 146 -14.07 -13.82 -11.90
CA GLN A 146 -14.67 -12.49 -11.72
C GLN A 146 -14.11 -11.49 -12.75
N ALA A 147 -12.79 -11.49 -12.95
CA ALA A 147 -12.10 -10.62 -13.90
C ALA A 147 -12.61 -10.83 -15.34
N PHE A 148 -12.52 -12.06 -15.84
CA PHE A 148 -12.83 -12.38 -17.24
C PHE A 148 -14.33 -12.39 -17.53
N ARG A 149 -15.19 -12.53 -16.52
CA ARG A 149 -16.65 -12.37 -16.68
C ARG A 149 -17.13 -10.93 -16.50
N LYS A 150 -16.21 -9.96 -16.48
CA LYS A 150 -16.51 -8.53 -16.31
C LYS A 150 -17.36 -8.25 -15.06
N LYS A 151 -17.07 -8.96 -13.96
CA LYS A 151 -17.75 -8.78 -12.67
C LYS A 151 -17.05 -7.81 -11.72
N PHE A 152 -15.91 -7.25 -12.13
CA PHE A 152 -15.30 -6.16 -11.39
C PHE A 152 -16.16 -4.91 -11.43
N VAL A 153 -15.96 -4.06 -10.42
CA VAL A 153 -16.64 -2.79 -10.21
C VAL A 153 -16.56 -1.88 -11.43
N ILE A 154 -15.46 -1.98 -12.20
CA ILE A 154 -15.33 -1.35 -13.53
C ILE A 154 -15.17 -2.48 -14.57
N PRO A 155 -16.25 -2.89 -15.25
CA PRO A 155 -16.23 -3.93 -16.28
C PRO A 155 -15.29 -3.66 -17.46
N ASP A 156 -15.38 -2.46 -18.04
CA ASP A 156 -14.63 -2.04 -19.23
C ASP A 156 -13.49 -1.10 -18.82
N PHE A 157 -12.45 -1.69 -18.23
CA PHE A 157 -11.36 -0.93 -17.61
C PHE A 157 -10.52 -0.16 -18.62
N GLU A 158 -10.23 -0.72 -19.80
CA GLU A 158 -9.43 -0.04 -20.85
C GLU A 158 -10.08 1.27 -21.33
N GLU A 159 -11.40 1.25 -21.57
CA GLU A 159 -12.15 2.46 -21.95
C GLU A 159 -12.09 3.51 -20.84
N PHE A 160 -12.31 3.07 -19.60
CA PHE A 160 -12.24 3.93 -18.43
C PHE A 160 -10.85 4.55 -18.25
N THR A 161 -9.76 3.78 -18.42
CA THR A 161 -8.40 4.32 -18.34
C THR A 161 -8.10 5.32 -19.45
N GLY A 162 -8.66 5.11 -20.64
CA GLY A 162 -8.60 6.11 -21.71
C GLY A 162 -9.28 7.44 -21.34
N HIS A 163 -10.28 7.43 -20.46
CA HIS A 163 -10.87 8.66 -19.91
C HIS A 163 -9.95 9.32 -18.87
N VAL A 164 -9.33 8.50 -18.02
CA VAL A 164 -8.36 8.98 -17.02
C VAL A 164 -7.17 9.66 -17.71
N ASP A 165 -6.66 9.08 -18.80
CA ASP A 165 -5.54 9.65 -19.55
C ASP A 165 -5.88 10.99 -20.19
N ARG A 166 -7.11 11.15 -20.72
CA ARG A 166 -7.57 12.44 -21.23
C ARG A 166 -7.67 13.50 -20.14
N ILE A 167 -8.23 13.15 -18.98
CA ILE A 167 -8.29 14.05 -17.82
C ILE A 167 -6.89 14.42 -17.34
N PHE A 168 -5.95 13.47 -17.37
CA PHE A 168 -4.55 13.70 -17.02
C PHE A 168 -3.92 14.75 -17.93
N GLU A 169 -4.06 14.62 -19.25
CA GLU A 169 -3.50 15.58 -20.21
C GLU A 169 -4.18 16.96 -20.09
N ASP A 170 -5.51 17.02 -19.96
CA ASP A 170 -6.24 18.29 -19.77
C ASP A 170 -5.77 19.02 -18.49
N ALA A 171 -5.55 18.28 -17.39
CA ALA A 171 -5.10 18.85 -16.13
C ALA A 171 -3.61 19.25 -16.13
N LYS A 172 -2.78 18.57 -16.93
CA LYS A 172 -1.34 18.83 -17.05
C LYS A 172 -1.04 20.22 -17.64
N GLU A 173 -1.95 20.77 -18.44
CA GLU A 173 -1.83 22.12 -19.00
C GLU A 173 -1.93 23.23 -17.93
N LEU A 174 -2.40 22.91 -16.72
CA LEU A 174 -2.53 23.85 -15.61
C LEU A 174 -1.18 24.09 -14.93
N THR A 175 -0.38 24.99 -15.49
CA THR A 175 0.95 25.38 -14.96
C THR A 175 0.90 26.41 -13.81
N GLY A 176 -0.30 26.76 -13.34
CA GLY A 176 -0.49 27.70 -12.24
C GLY A 176 -0.19 27.08 -10.87
N GLY A 177 0.25 27.91 -9.91
CA GLY A 177 0.50 27.48 -8.54
C GLY A 177 1.84 28.00 -8.02
N LYS A 178 2.14 27.69 -6.75
CA LYS A 178 3.46 27.96 -6.17
C LYS A 178 3.89 26.74 -5.36
N VAL A 179 5.08 26.23 -5.65
CA VAL A 179 5.70 25.15 -4.89
C VAL A 179 5.78 25.56 -3.41
N ALA A 180 5.45 24.62 -2.53
CA ALA A 180 5.55 24.85 -1.09
C ALA A 180 7.01 25.11 -0.70
N ALA A 181 7.29 26.32 -0.22
CA ALA A 181 8.64 26.78 0.07
C ALA A 181 8.86 27.16 1.55
N TYR A 182 7.96 26.74 2.43
CA TYR A 182 8.09 27.00 3.88
C TYR A 182 9.16 26.12 4.54
N ILE A 183 9.54 25.00 3.90
CA ILE A 183 10.73 24.22 4.22
C ILE A 183 11.62 24.03 2.98
N PRO A 184 12.96 24.10 3.12
CA PRO A 184 13.90 23.99 1.99
C PRO A 184 13.73 22.72 1.14
N HIS A 185 13.35 21.60 1.77
CA HIS A 185 13.21 20.32 1.07
C HIS A 185 12.00 20.29 0.13
N LEU A 186 10.89 20.94 0.47
CA LEU A 186 9.73 21.03 -0.43
C LEU A 186 9.97 22.03 -1.56
N ALA A 187 10.77 23.07 -1.32
CA ALA A 187 11.10 24.09 -2.32
C ALA A 187 11.88 23.53 -3.52
N LYS A 188 12.54 22.38 -3.37
CA LYS A 188 13.27 21.68 -4.43
C LYS A 188 12.37 20.85 -5.36
N SER A 189 11.08 20.74 -5.07
CA SER A 189 10.16 19.95 -5.89
C SER A 189 10.03 20.59 -7.28
N ASN A 190 10.21 19.78 -8.31
CA ASN A 190 10.03 20.23 -9.68
C ASN A 190 8.51 20.47 -9.94
N PRO A 191 8.10 21.70 -10.32
CA PRO A 191 6.69 22.04 -10.55
C PRO A 191 6.06 21.29 -11.72
N ASP A 192 6.87 20.74 -12.64
CA ASP A 192 6.39 20.01 -13.82
C ASP A 192 6.06 18.54 -13.51
N LEU A 193 6.29 18.09 -12.27
CA LEU A 193 5.95 16.73 -11.84
C LEU A 193 4.43 16.59 -11.67
N TRP A 194 3.83 15.85 -12.58
CA TRP A 194 2.42 15.50 -12.58
C TRP A 194 2.22 14.01 -12.75
N GLY A 195 1.39 13.39 -11.90
CA GLY A 195 1.15 11.95 -11.89
C GLY A 195 -0.20 11.59 -11.28
N VAL A 196 -0.88 10.61 -11.87
CA VAL A 196 -2.18 10.09 -11.41
C VAL A 196 -2.09 8.58 -11.30
N SER A 197 -2.49 8.02 -10.16
CA SER A 197 -2.59 6.57 -9.95
C SER A 197 -3.97 6.20 -9.40
N LEU A 198 -4.46 5.05 -9.84
CA LEU A 198 -5.77 4.51 -9.48
C LEU A 198 -5.63 3.05 -9.08
N CYS A 199 -6.37 2.67 -8.03
CA CYS A 199 -6.55 1.30 -7.58
C CYS A 199 -8.03 1.13 -7.20
N THR A 200 -8.73 0.19 -7.84
CA THR A 200 -10.13 -0.11 -7.52
C THR A 200 -10.23 -1.05 -6.32
N VAL A 201 -11.42 -1.19 -5.76
CA VAL A 201 -11.68 -2.14 -4.65
C VAL A 201 -11.45 -3.60 -5.05
N ASP A 202 -11.52 -3.92 -6.34
CA ASP A 202 -11.22 -5.24 -6.88
C ASP A 202 -9.73 -5.44 -7.22
N GLY A 203 -8.91 -4.39 -7.07
CA GLY A 203 -7.48 -4.41 -7.36
C GLY A 203 -7.11 -4.10 -8.81
N GLN A 204 -8.02 -3.52 -9.60
CA GLN A 204 -7.68 -3.01 -10.93
C GLN A 204 -6.83 -1.74 -10.80
N ARG A 205 -5.78 -1.61 -11.60
CA ARG A 205 -4.77 -0.54 -11.44
C ARG A 205 -4.43 0.14 -12.74
N HIS A 206 -4.30 1.46 -12.68
CA HIS A 206 -3.83 2.30 -13.78
C HIS A 206 -2.99 3.46 -13.24
N SER A 207 -1.96 3.85 -14.00
CA SER A 207 -1.04 4.92 -13.61
C SER A 207 -0.57 5.67 -14.85
N VAL A 208 -0.60 7.00 -14.81
CA VAL A 208 -0.17 7.89 -15.90
C VAL A 208 0.66 9.05 -15.35
N GLY A 209 1.75 9.40 -16.04
CA GLY A 209 2.71 10.43 -15.60
C GLY A 209 3.71 9.96 -14.55
N HIS A 210 4.18 10.90 -13.72
CA HIS A 210 5.28 10.73 -12.75
C HIS A 210 4.85 10.02 -11.45
N THR A 211 4.20 8.86 -11.58
CA THR A 211 3.56 8.13 -10.48
C THR A 211 4.51 7.37 -9.57
N LYS A 212 5.74 7.15 -10.02
CA LYS A 212 6.77 6.41 -9.28
C LYS A 212 7.71 7.33 -8.50
N ILE A 213 7.52 8.64 -8.59
CA ILE A 213 8.31 9.61 -7.82
C ILE A 213 7.74 9.71 -6.41
N PRO A 214 8.52 9.44 -5.36
CA PRO A 214 8.03 9.49 -3.99
C PRO A 214 7.90 10.94 -3.51
N PHE A 215 6.91 11.18 -2.66
CA PHE A 215 6.74 12.44 -1.95
C PHE A 215 6.22 12.20 -0.53
N CYS A 216 6.48 13.14 0.38
CA CYS A 216 5.99 13.04 1.76
C CYS A 216 4.46 13.13 1.79
N LEU A 217 3.79 12.21 2.50
CA LEU A 217 2.34 12.23 2.67
C LEU A 217 1.82 13.52 3.29
N GLN A 218 2.62 14.18 4.14
CA GLN A 218 2.27 15.43 4.78
C GLN A 218 0.91 15.33 5.49
N SER A 219 0.00 16.27 5.28
CA SER A 219 -1.32 16.25 5.94
C SER A 219 -2.23 15.10 5.47
N CYS A 220 -1.91 14.41 4.37
CA CYS A 220 -2.68 13.25 3.91
C CYS A 220 -2.62 12.06 4.88
N VAL A 221 -1.66 12.03 5.81
CA VAL A 221 -1.55 10.97 6.82
C VAL A 221 -2.58 11.09 7.94
N LYS A 222 -3.17 12.28 8.17
CA LYS A 222 -4.11 12.54 9.27
C LYS A 222 -5.34 11.62 9.30
N PRO A 223 -6.06 11.38 8.18
CA PRO A 223 -7.14 10.41 8.18
C PRO A 223 -6.66 8.99 8.50
N LEU A 224 -5.44 8.62 8.10
CA LEU A 224 -4.88 7.29 8.34
C LEU A 224 -4.55 7.09 9.82
N THR A 225 -3.89 8.04 10.47
CA THR A 225 -3.58 7.96 11.91
C THR A 225 -4.84 8.01 12.78
N TYR A 226 -5.86 8.75 12.34
CA TYR A 226 -7.19 8.73 12.96
C TYR A 226 -7.86 7.35 12.83
N ALA A 227 -7.84 6.75 11.63
CA ALA A 227 -8.38 5.41 11.41
C ALA A 227 -7.67 4.36 12.28
N ILE A 228 -6.34 4.42 12.39
CA ILE A 228 -5.53 3.56 13.27
C ILE A 228 -5.95 3.73 14.74
N SER A 229 -6.16 4.96 15.19
CA SER A 229 -6.58 5.24 16.57
C SER A 229 -7.98 4.72 16.86
N VAL A 230 -8.91 4.89 15.91
CA VAL A 230 -10.29 4.39 16.04
C VAL A 230 -10.34 2.86 15.99
N SER A 231 -9.56 2.22 15.12
CA SER A 231 -9.54 0.75 15.04
C SER A 231 -8.97 0.09 16.29
N THR A 232 -8.05 0.76 16.98
CA THR A 232 -7.37 0.22 18.16
C THR A 232 -8.07 0.55 19.48
N LEU A 233 -8.70 1.72 19.59
CA LEU A 233 -9.27 2.21 20.85
C LEU A 233 -10.81 2.36 20.82
N GLY A 234 -11.41 2.26 19.63
CA GLY A 234 -12.82 2.52 19.42
C GLY A 234 -13.17 4.00 19.28
N THR A 235 -14.25 4.28 18.55
CA THR A 235 -14.73 5.63 18.26
C THR A 235 -15.03 6.43 19.53
N ASP A 236 -15.69 5.81 20.51
CA ASP A 236 -16.11 6.49 21.73
C ASP A 236 -14.95 6.96 22.59
N TYR A 237 -13.85 6.19 22.62
CA TYR A 237 -12.66 6.58 23.38
C TYR A 237 -11.92 7.73 22.67
N VAL A 238 -11.67 7.61 21.37
CA VAL A 238 -10.94 8.63 20.59
C VAL A 238 -11.64 9.99 20.68
N HIS A 239 -12.97 10.00 20.58
CA HIS A 239 -13.74 11.24 20.58
C HIS A 239 -13.96 11.88 21.97
N LYS A 240 -13.40 11.31 23.04
CA LYS A 240 -13.24 12.05 24.31
C LYS A 240 -12.18 13.14 24.19
N PHE A 241 -11.28 13.04 23.21
CA PHE A 241 -10.12 13.93 23.08
C PHE A 241 -10.14 14.77 21.82
N VAL A 242 -10.94 14.43 20.81
CA VAL A 242 -11.06 15.17 19.55
C VAL A 242 -12.50 15.18 19.06
N GLY A 243 -12.99 16.34 18.59
CA GLY A 243 -14.34 16.49 18.08
C GLY A 243 -14.56 15.82 16.72
N LYS A 244 -15.81 15.90 16.24
CA LYS A 244 -16.26 15.35 14.94
C LYS A 244 -16.59 16.43 13.91
N GLU A 245 -16.69 17.68 14.36
CA GLU A 245 -17.31 18.74 13.58
C GLU A 245 -16.29 19.62 12.85
N PRO A 246 -16.66 20.18 11.69
CA PRO A 246 -15.83 21.19 11.04
C PRO A 246 -15.74 22.43 11.93
N SER A 247 -14.57 23.07 11.97
CA SER A 247 -14.34 24.24 12.82
C SER A 247 -15.07 25.50 12.36
N GLY A 248 -15.60 25.54 11.12
CA GLY A 248 -16.13 26.76 10.48
C GLY A 248 -15.09 27.86 10.23
N LEU A 249 -13.84 27.65 10.66
CA LEU A 249 -12.73 28.59 10.61
C LEU A 249 -11.68 28.08 9.62
N ARG A 250 -10.93 28.99 8.97
CA ARG A 250 -9.82 28.60 8.07
C ARG A 250 -8.80 27.73 8.83
N TYR A 251 -8.09 26.87 8.09
CA TYR A 251 -7.13 25.82 8.52
C TYR A 251 -6.00 26.25 9.50
N ASN A 252 -5.97 27.51 9.92
CA ASN A 252 -4.84 28.13 10.59
C ASN A 252 -5.20 28.97 11.84
N LYS A 253 -6.39 28.82 12.44
CA LYS A 253 -6.68 29.45 13.75
C LYS A 253 -6.42 28.45 14.89
N LEU A 254 -5.71 28.88 15.92
CA LEU A 254 -5.68 28.16 17.20
C LEU A 254 -7.07 28.29 17.82
N SER A 255 -7.91 27.27 17.65
CA SER A 255 -9.23 27.21 18.26
C SER A 255 -9.55 25.79 18.70
N LEU A 256 -10.13 25.71 19.90
CA LEU A 256 -10.80 24.52 20.43
C LEU A 256 -12.30 24.71 20.24
N ASN A 257 -13.06 23.62 20.28
CA ASN A 257 -14.51 23.67 20.33
C ASN A 257 -14.99 24.10 21.73
N GLU A 258 -16.31 24.19 21.91
CA GLU A 258 -16.93 24.59 23.17
C GLU A 258 -16.61 23.62 24.32
N GLU A 259 -16.29 22.37 24.01
CA GLU A 259 -15.90 21.32 24.96
C GLU A 259 -14.41 21.40 25.37
N GLY A 260 -13.65 22.35 24.82
CA GLY A 260 -12.24 22.52 25.13
C GLY A 260 -11.32 21.50 24.46
N ILE A 261 -11.78 20.79 23.43
CA ILE A 261 -11.00 19.84 22.64
C ILE A 261 -10.81 20.34 21.19
N PRO A 262 -9.86 19.81 20.41
CA PRO A 262 -9.72 20.18 19.01
C PRO A 262 -10.96 19.80 18.20
N HIS A 263 -11.34 20.64 17.23
CA HIS A 263 -12.59 20.46 16.47
C HIS A 263 -12.71 19.12 15.74
N ASN A 264 -11.63 18.65 15.09
CA ASN A 264 -11.61 17.39 14.35
C ASN A 264 -10.18 16.89 14.09
N PRO A 265 -10.00 15.61 13.71
CA PRO A 265 -8.67 15.06 13.42
C PRO A 265 -7.95 15.64 12.21
N MET A 266 -8.66 16.37 11.32
CA MET A 266 -8.09 16.90 10.08
C MET A 266 -7.33 18.23 10.29
N VAL A 267 -7.58 18.95 11.39
CA VAL A 267 -6.78 20.11 11.79
C VAL A 267 -5.52 19.69 12.54
N ASN A 268 -4.46 20.51 12.53
CA ASN A 268 -3.18 20.15 13.17
C ASN A 268 -3.33 19.82 14.66
N ALA A 269 -4.14 20.59 15.39
CA ALA A 269 -4.39 20.34 16.81
C ALA A 269 -5.02 18.96 17.06
N GLY A 270 -6.02 18.58 16.25
CA GLY A 270 -6.65 17.26 16.35
C GLY A 270 -5.70 16.13 15.96
N ALA A 271 -4.91 16.32 14.89
CA ALA A 271 -3.91 15.34 14.48
C ALA A 271 -2.82 15.11 15.54
N ILE A 272 -2.38 16.16 16.26
CA ILE A 272 -1.43 16.04 17.37
C ILE A 272 -2.04 15.24 18.53
N VAL A 273 -3.30 15.52 18.88
CA VAL A 273 -4.02 14.74 19.91
C VAL A 273 -4.19 13.28 19.46
N VAL A 274 -4.58 13.03 18.21
CA VAL A 274 -4.69 11.66 17.67
C VAL A 274 -3.35 10.92 17.74
N SER A 275 -2.23 11.54 17.36
CA SER A 275 -0.90 10.93 17.50
C SER A 275 -0.59 10.54 18.95
N SER A 276 -1.10 11.29 19.94
CA SER A 276 -0.89 10.98 21.35
C SER A 276 -1.61 9.70 21.82
N LEU A 277 -2.68 9.29 21.12
CA LEU A 277 -3.49 8.12 21.45
C LEU A 277 -2.87 6.80 20.98
N ILE A 278 -1.96 6.85 20.00
CA ILE A 278 -1.38 5.66 19.38
C ILE A 278 -0.37 5.03 20.35
N LYS A 279 -0.61 3.74 20.69
CA LYS A 279 0.30 2.90 21.49
C LYS A 279 0.86 3.64 22.70
N MET A 280 -0.04 4.10 23.59
CA MET A 280 0.29 5.02 24.69
C MET A 280 1.43 4.52 25.58
N ASP A 281 1.50 3.22 25.83
CA ASP A 281 2.47 2.56 26.73
C ASP A 281 3.84 2.24 26.09
N CYS A 282 4.00 2.52 24.80
CA CYS A 282 5.22 2.21 24.05
C CYS A 282 6.17 3.41 23.96
N ASN A 283 7.45 3.14 23.65
CA ASN A 283 8.42 4.19 23.35
C ASN A 283 8.21 4.79 21.95
N LYS A 284 8.92 5.87 21.61
CA LYS A 284 8.73 6.60 20.33
C LYS A 284 8.98 5.73 19.09
N ALA A 285 10.00 4.86 19.13
CA ALA A 285 10.35 4.00 18.00
C ALA A 285 9.26 2.94 17.76
N GLU A 286 8.84 2.25 18.82
CA GLU A 286 7.76 1.26 18.78
C GLU A 286 6.43 1.85 18.27
N LYS A 287 6.12 3.09 18.64
CA LYS A 287 4.94 3.81 18.11
C LYS A 287 5.06 4.04 16.60
N PHE A 288 6.23 4.48 16.14
CA PHE A 288 6.46 4.74 14.73
C PHE A 288 6.41 3.45 13.90
N ASP A 289 7.06 2.38 14.36
CA ASP A 289 7.01 1.06 13.71
C ASP A 289 5.59 0.53 13.63
N PHE A 290 4.80 0.68 14.69
CA PHE A 290 3.40 0.29 14.70
C PHE A 290 2.58 1.04 13.63
N VAL A 291 2.80 2.35 13.48
CA VAL A 291 2.13 3.15 12.45
C VAL A 291 2.59 2.69 11.06
N LEU A 292 3.89 2.53 10.84
CA LEU A 292 4.45 2.13 9.54
C LEU A 292 3.94 0.74 9.11
N GLN A 293 3.86 -0.22 10.02
CA GLN A 293 3.27 -1.53 9.76
C GLN A 293 1.81 -1.45 9.34
N TYR A 294 1.01 -0.58 9.96
CA TYR A 294 -0.37 -0.36 9.55
C TYR A 294 -0.47 0.28 8.16
N LEU A 295 0.36 1.28 7.88
CA LEU A 295 0.40 1.94 6.57
C LEU A 295 0.84 0.96 5.46
N ASN A 296 1.84 0.11 5.73
CA ASN A 296 2.25 -0.97 4.83
C ASN A 296 1.08 -1.90 4.50
N LYS A 297 0.33 -2.36 5.51
CA LYS A 297 -0.85 -3.20 5.28
C LYS A 297 -1.92 -2.49 4.43
N MET A 298 -2.21 -1.22 4.71
CA MET A 298 -3.16 -0.43 3.93
C MET A 298 -2.71 -0.23 2.48
N ALA A 299 -1.39 -0.14 2.24
CA ALA A 299 -0.80 -0.04 0.92
C ALA A 299 -0.66 -1.39 0.21
N GLY A 300 -1.10 -2.51 0.80
CA GLY A 300 -0.91 -3.85 0.22
C GLY A 300 0.55 -4.31 0.20
N ASN A 301 1.34 -3.85 1.18
CA ASN A 301 2.80 -3.99 1.27
C ASN A 301 3.55 -3.36 0.08
N GLU A 302 2.92 -2.41 -0.61
CA GLU A 302 3.64 -1.53 -1.53
C GLU A 302 4.48 -0.50 -0.77
N PHE A 303 5.27 0.24 -1.53
CA PHE A 303 6.26 1.18 -1.04
C PHE A 303 5.69 2.11 0.08
N MET A 304 6.27 2.01 1.29
CA MET A 304 6.27 3.05 2.33
C MET A 304 7.68 3.19 2.94
N GLY A 305 7.99 4.34 3.54
CA GLY A 305 9.28 4.48 4.25
C GLY A 305 9.36 5.78 5.05
N PHE A 306 10.51 6.45 5.16
CA PHE A 306 10.68 7.69 5.91
C PHE A 306 11.67 8.69 5.25
N SER A 307 11.50 10.00 5.47
CA SER A 307 12.41 11.09 5.08
C SER A 307 12.83 11.85 6.33
N ASN A 308 13.99 11.47 6.88
CA ASN A 308 14.54 12.14 8.07
C ASN A 308 14.88 13.62 7.79
N ALA A 309 15.31 13.95 6.57
CA ALA A 309 15.66 15.33 6.21
C ALA A 309 14.45 16.26 6.23
N THR A 310 13.31 15.80 5.69
CA THR A 310 12.04 16.53 5.80
C THR A 310 11.58 16.57 7.26
N PHE A 311 11.75 15.50 8.03
CA PHE A 311 11.37 15.44 9.44
C PHE A 311 12.10 16.48 10.29
N GLN A 312 13.44 16.53 10.21
CA GLN A 312 14.23 17.52 10.93
C GLN A 312 13.84 18.94 10.51
N SER A 313 13.65 19.17 9.21
CA SER A 313 13.26 20.49 8.71
C SER A 313 11.85 20.92 9.17
N GLU A 314 10.87 20.02 9.15
CA GLU A 314 9.52 20.25 9.70
C GLU A 314 9.56 20.49 11.21
N LYS A 315 10.45 19.79 11.92
CA LYS A 315 10.64 19.91 13.37
C LYS A 315 11.31 21.23 13.75
N GLU A 316 12.31 21.69 13.01
CA GLU A 316 13.02 22.96 13.23
C GLU A 316 12.15 24.18 12.91
N THR A 317 11.34 24.10 11.86
CA THR A 317 10.44 25.20 11.42
C THR A 317 9.02 25.09 12.00
N GLY A 318 8.83 24.16 12.94
CA GLY A 318 7.54 23.72 13.46
C GLY A 318 6.94 24.57 14.57
N ASP A 319 7.39 25.82 14.78
CA ASP A 319 7.02 26.71 15.91
C ASP A 319 5.53 26.70 16.25
N ARG A 320 4.69 26.79 15.21
CA ARG A 320 3.24 26.77 15.34
C ARG A 320 2.73 25.48 15.97
N ASN A 321 3.27 24.33 15.58
CA ASN A 321 2.85 23.03 16.11
C ASN A 321 3.32 22.86 17.57
N TYR A 322 4.48 23.40 17.94
CA TYR A 322 4.89 23.48 19.34
C TYR A 322 3.94 24.36 20.16
N ALA A 323 3.58 25.56 19.67
CA ALA A 323 2.62 26.43 20.34
C ALA A 323 1.26 25.73 20.54
N ILE A 324 0.79 25.00 19.53
CA ILE A 324 -0.40 24.16 19.64
C ILE A 324 -0.21 23.07 20.71
N GLY A 325 0.92 22.36 20.70
CA GLY A 325 1.22 21.31 21.69
C GLY A 325 1.19 21.82 23.13
N TYR A 326 1.85 22.95 23.41
CA TYR A 326 1.81 23.58 24.73
C TYR A 326 0.41 24.06 25.11
N TYR A 327 -0.33 24.67 24.18
CA TYR A 327 -1.71 25.09 24.42
C TYR A 327 -2.64 23.91 24.76
N LEU A 328 -2.51 22.79 24.04
CA LEU A 328 -3.25 21.56 24.30
C LEU A 328 -2.87 20.92 25.65
N LYS A 329 -1.60 21.00 26.03
CA LYS A 329 -1.10 20.52 27.33
C LYS A 329 -1.74 21.31 28.47
N GLU A 330 -1.75 22.64 28.37
CA GLU A 330 -2.38 23.52 29.35
C GLU A 330 -3.88 23.24 29.49
N LYS A 331 -4.56 22.97 28.37
CA LYS A 331 -5.98 22.64 28.32
C LYS A 331 -6.31 21.18 28.64
N LYS A 332 -5.31 20.36 29.00
CA LYS A 332 -5.46 18.94 29.36
C LYS A 332 -6.15 18.12 28.26
N CYS A 333 -5.87 18.42 26.99
CA CYS A 333 -6.43 17.71 25.84
C CYS A 333 -5.77 16.34 25.58
N PHE A 334 -4.69 16.01 26.29
CA PHE A 334 -3.99 14.73 26.17
C PHE A 334 -4.46 13.74 27.25
N PRO A 335 -4.43 12.43 26.99
CA PRO A 335 -4.66 11.43 28.02
C PRO A 335 -3.68 11.56 29.19
N LYS A 336 -4.10 11.13 30.38
CA LYS A 336 -3.26 11.19 31.59
C LYS A 336 -1.98 10.36 31.37
N GLY A 337 -0.82 10.94 31.72
CA GLY A 337 0.48 10.28 31.65
C GLY A 337 1.16 10.34 30.29
N VAL A 338 0.51 10.88 29.24
CA VAL A 338 1.12 10.98 27.91
C VAL A 338 2.09 12.16 27.82
N ASP A 339 3.28 11.92 27.27
CA ASP A 339 4.24 12.97 26.93
C ASP A 339 3.84 13.71 25.65
N MET A 340 3.56 15.01 25.78
CA MET A 340 3.24 15.91 24.68
C MET A 340 4.38 15.99 23.65
N MET A 341 5.64 15.96 24.10
CA MET A 341 6.79 16.05 23.18
C MET A 341 6.92 14.78 22.34
N ALA A 342 6.70 13.60 22.93
CA ALA A 342 6.60 12.35 22.18
C ALA A 342 5.46 12.35 21.16
N ALA A 343 4.30 12.90 21.52
CA ALA A 343 3.17 13.03 20.59
C ALA A 343 3.48 13.96 19.41
N LEU A 344 4.17 15.08 19.67
CA LEU A 344 4.64 16.00 18.62
C LEU A 344 5.68 15.35 17.71
N ASP A 345 6.66 14.63 18.27
CA ASP A 345 7.67 13.92 17.48
C ASP A 345 7.01 12.91 16.53
N LEU A 346 6.10 12.09 17.04
CA LEU A 346 5.35 11.13 16.21
C LEU A 346 4.49 11.84 15.14
N TYR A 347 3.87 12.96 15.49
CA TYR A 347 3.12 13.78 14.54
C TYR A 347 4.01 14.29 13.39
N PHE A 348 5.23 14.75 13.68
CA PHE A 348 6.17 15.16 12.65
C PHE A 348 6.67 13.96 11.83
N GLN A 349 7.00 12.84 12.47
CA GLN A 349 7.47 11.63 11.78
C GLN A 349 6.44 11.08 10.79
N ASN A 350 5.16 11.03 11.18
CA ASN A 350 4.08 10.52 10.34
C ASN A 350 3.91 11.31 9.03
N LYS A 351 4.23 12.62 9.03
CA LYS A 351 4.14 13.45 7.82
C LYS A 351 5.20 13.13 6.78
N THR A 352 6.31 12.53 7.18
CA THR A 352 7.53 12.46 6.38
C THR A 352 7.83 11.05 5.88
N VAL A 353 6.84 10.17 5.79
CA VAL A 353 7.00 8.79 5.30
C VAL A 353 7.40 8.76 3.79
N VAL A 354 8.57 8.17 3.39
CA VAL A 354 9.23 8.16 2.01
C VAL A 354 10.17 6.93 1.70
N ASN A 355 10.46 6.54 0.44
CA ASN A 355 11.10 5.25 0.04
C ASN A 355 12.58 4.99 0.36
N LEU A 356 12.88 3.88 1.06
CA LEU A 356 14.24 3.33 1.32
C LEU A 356 14.91 2.81 0.02
N LEU A 357 14.22 1.99 -0.75
CA LEU A 357 14.75 1.39 -2.00
C LEU A 357 14.95 2.44 -3.10
N PHE A 358 14.20 3.54 -3.07
CA PHE A 358 14.44 4.64 -3.99
C PHE A 358 15.74 5.40 -3.70
N ALA A 359 16.14 5.53 -2.42
CA ALA A 359 17.44 6.13 -2.11
C ALA A 359 18.59 5.28 -2.69
N ALA A 360 18.42 3.95 -2.73
CA ALA A 360 19.32 3.06 -3.43
C ALA A 360 19.26 3.19 -4.96
N TYR A 361 18.06 3.27 -5.54
CA TYR A 361 17.84 3.50 -6.98
C TYR A 361 18.41 4.83 -7.49
N SER A 362 18.30 5.90 -6.70
CA SER A 362 18.72 7.26 -7.08
C SER A 362 20.17 7.59 -6.74
N GLY A 363 20.90 6.66 -6.11
CA GLY A 363 22.27 6.90 -5.69
C GLY A 363 22.42 7.83 -4.47
N ASP A 364 21.34 8.14 -3.73
CA ASP A 364 21.38 9.07 -2.58
C ASP A 364 21.94 8.41 -1.31
N VAL A 365 23.26 8.30 -1.26
CA VAL A 365 24.02 7.80 -0.11
C VAL A 365 23.75 8.61 1.16
N SER A 366 23.46 9.91 1.03
CA SER A 366 23.20 10.77 2.19
C SER A 366 21.87 10.40 2.85
N ALA A 367 20.84 10.05 2.07
CA ALA A 367 19.59 9.52 2.59
C ALA A 367 19.79 8.15 3.26
N LEU A 368 20.53 7.24 2.63
CA LEU A 368 20.82 5.92 3.19
C LEU A 368 21.62 5.99 4.50
N ARG A 369 22.60 6.89 4.61
CA ARG A 369 23.33 7.17 5.87
C ARG A 369 22.39 7.62 6.98
N ARG A 370 21.42 8.49 6.65
CA ARG A 370 20.41 8.94 7.62
C ARG A 370 19.45 7.82 8.03
N PHE A 371 19.11 6.90 7.13
CA PHE A 371 18.28 5.74 7.44
C PHE A 371 18.98 4.76 8.38
N ALA A 372 20.24 4.42 8.10
CA ALA A 372 21.03 3.56 8.97
C ALA A 372 21.23 4.17 10.37
N LEU A 373 21.50 5.48 10.47
CA LEU A 373 21.59 6.19 11.76
C LEU A 373 20.27 6.21 12.54
N SER A 374 19.14 6.03 11.85
CA SER A 374 17.81 5.99 12.46
C SER A 374 17.36 4.57 12.81
N ALA A 375 18.29 3.60 12.80
CA ALA A 375 18.03 2.18 13.05
C ALA A 375 16.96 1.56 12.13
N VAL A 376 16.80 2.09 10.92
CA VAL A 376 15.96 1.47 9.88
C VAL A 376 16.63 0.16 9.47
N ASP A 377 15.85 -0.92 9.41
CA ASP A 377 16.32 -2.20 8.89
C ASP A 377 16.68 -2.04 7.40
N MET A 378 17.97 -2.17 7.09
CA MET A 378 18.53 -2.00 5.74
C MET A 378 18.37 -3.26 4.88
N GLU A 379 17.90 -4.37 5.46
CA GLU A 379 17.61 -5.63 4.76
C GLU A 379 16.14 -5.74 4.32
N GLN A 380 15.35 -4.69 4.54
CA GLN A 380 13.97 -4.62 4.07
C GLN A 380 13.88 -4.87 2.56
N LYS A 381 12.92 -5.72 2.19
CA LYS A 381 12.69 -6.18 0.82
C LYS A 381 11.49 -5.47 0.20
N ASP A 382 11.58 -5.18 -1.09
CA ASP A 382 10.46 -4.71 -1.89
C ASP A 382 9.54 -5.87 -2.33
N TYR A 383 8.53 -5.55 -3.15
CA TYR A 383 7.58 -6.54 -3.66
C TYR A 383 8.27 -7.65 -4.48
N ASP A 384 9.39 -7.37 -5.14
CA ASP A 384 10.20 -8.33 -5.90
C ASP A 384 11.22 -9.06 -5.00
N SER A 385 11.06 -9.01 -3.67
CA SER A 385 12.01 -9.57 -2.70
C SER A 385 13.42 -8.97 -2.82
N ARG A 386 13.56 -7.82 -3.48
CA ARG A 386 14.83 -7.14 -3.66
C ARG A 386 15.11 -6.26 -2.45
N THR A 387 16.34 -6.32 -1.96
CA THR A 387 16.86 -5.39 -0.95
C THR A 387 17.34 -4.10 -1.60
N ALA A 388 17.68 -3.09 -0.80
CA ALA A 388 18.40 -1.90 -1.28
C ALA A 388 19.69 -2.26 -2.04
N LEU A 389 20.33 -3.38 -1.71
CA LEU A 389 21.56 -3.84 -2.37
C LEU A 389 21.29 -4.35 -3.80
N HIS A 390 20.20 -5.07 -4.05
CA HIS A 390 19.80 -5.48 -5.40
C HIS A 390 19.55 -4.27 -6.30
N VAL A 391 18.79 -3.30 -5.79
CA VAL A 391 18.43 -2.10 -6.56
C VAL A 391 19.67 -1.25 -6.86
N ALA A 392 20.56 -1.07 -5.88
CA ALA A 392 21.81 -0.36 -6.09
C ALA A 392 22.75 -1.08 -7.08
N ALA A 393 22.72 -2.42 -7.07
CA ALA A 393 23.53 -3.25 -7.95
C ALA A 393 23.04 -3.22 -9.40
N ALA A 394 21.72 -3.26 -9.60
CA ALA A 394 21.08 -3.16 -10.91
C ALA A 394 21.28 -1.79 -11.57
N GLU A 395 21.36 -0.70 -10.79
CA GLU A 395 21.57 0.67 -11.29
C GLU A 395 23.05 1.08 -11.39
N GLY A 396 23.96 0.29 -10.82
CA GLY A 396 25.41 0.56 -10.88
C GLY A 396 25.92 1.61 -9.89
N HIS A 397 25.18 1.92 -8.82
CA HIS A 397 25.56 2.98 -7.86
C HIS A 397 26.63 2.51 -6.87
N ILE A 398 27.90 2.67 -7.25
CA ILE A 398 29.08 2.21 -6.49
C ILE A 398 29.07 2.70 -5.03
N ASP A 399 28.82 3.99 -4.80
CA ASP A 399 28.91 4.58 -3.46
C ASP A 399 27.79 4.07 -2.53
N VAL A 400 26.63 3.76 -3.10
CA VAL A 400 25.52 3.12 -2.37
C VAL A 400 25.87 1.69 -2.03
N VAL A 401 26.38 0.92 -2.99
CA VAL A 401 26.80 -0.47 -2.76
C VAL A 401 27.85 -0.54 -1.67
N LYS A 402 28.91 0.30 -1.73
CA LYS A 402 29.92 0.41 -0.67
C LYS A 402 29.30 0.73 0.68
N PHE A 403 28.39 1.70 0.74
CA PHE A 403 27.73 2.05 1.98
C PHE A 403 26.92 0.87 2.57
N LEU A 404 26.17 0.15 1.74
CA LEU A 404 25.35 -0.98 2.17
C LEU A 404 26.18 -2.17 2.64
N ILE A 405 27.28 -2.51 1.95
CA ILE A 405 28.13 -3.66 2.30
C ILE A 405 29.12 -3.35 3.43
N GLU A 406 29.71 -2.15 3.45
CA GLU A 406 30.76 -1.81 4.42
C GLU A 406 30.17 -1.35 5.75
N ALA A 407 29.19 -0.44 5.70
CA ALA A 407 28.63 0.22 6.89
C ALA A 407 27.38 -0.48 7.43
N CYS A 408 26.50 -0.99 6.56
CA CYS A 408 25.25 -1.62 6.97
C CYS A 408 25.33 -3.15 7.07
N LYS A 409 26.38 -3.78 6.51
CA LYS A 409 26.60 -5.24 6.49
C LYS A 409 25.40 -6.04 5.96
N VAL A 410 24.75 -5.52 4.92
CA VAL A 410 23.59 -6.18 4.28
C VAL A 410 24.01 -7.49 3.64
N ASN A 411 23.25 -8.56 3.87
CA ASN A 411 23.53 -9.89 3.34
C ASN A 411 23.54 -9.89 1.78
N PRO A 412 24.64 -10.29 1.13
CA PRO A 412 24.77 -10.29 -0.32
C PRO A 412 24.20 -11.55 -1.00
N PHE A 413 23.76 -12.55 -0.24
CA PHE A 413 23.18 -13.82 -0.75
C PHE A 413 21.66 -13.83 -0.74
N VAL A 414 21.02 -12.73 -0.34
CA VAL A 414 19.57 -12.61 -0.39
C VAL A 414 19.15 -12.77 -1.84
N LYS A 415 18.23 -13.72 -2.08
CA LYS A 415 17.63 -13.92 -3.39
C LYS A 415 16.39 -13.06 -3.54
N ASP A 416 16.25 -12.45 -4.70
CA ASP A 416 15.04 -11.79 -5.14
C ASP A 416 13.97 -12.81 -5.61
N ARG A 417 12.87 -12.29 -6.15
CA ARG A 417 11.74 -13.06 -6.67
C ARG A 417 12.10 -13.95 -7.86
N TRP A 418 13.13 -13.59 -8.63
CA TRP A 418 13.60 -14.35 -9.78
C TRP A 418 14.72 -15.33 -9.42
N GLY A 419 15.13 -15.37 -8.15
CA GLY A 419 16.21 -16.21 -7.67
C GLY A 419 17.59 -15.61 -7.88
N ASN A 420 17.65 -14.37 -8.37
CA ASN A 420 18.88 -13.62 -8.56
C ASN A 420 19.34 -13.04 -7.24
N ILE A 421 20.65 -12.99 -7.04
CA ILE A 421 21.29 -12.22 -5.97
C ILE A 421 21.74 -10.86 -6.51
N PRO A 422 22.10 -9.86 -5.66
CA PRO A 422 22.58 -8.57 -6.12
C PRO A 422 23.75 -8.65 -7.11
N LEU A 423 24.61 -9.67 -6.99
CA LEU A 423 25.70 -9.90 -7.93
C LEU A 423 25.19 -10.25 -9.34
N ASP A 424 24.14 -11.08 -9.44
CA ASP A 424 23.53 -11.45 -10.72
C ASP A 424 22.91 -10.22 -11.39
N ASP A 425 22.26 -9.34 -10.61
CA ASP A 425 21.72 -8.08 -11.11
C ASP A 425 22.85 -7.19 -11.68
N ALA A 426 23.95 -7.01 -10.95
CA ALA A 426 25.10 -6.23 -11.43
C ALA A 426 25.71 -6.80 -12.73
N VAL A 427 25.75 -8.13 -12.86
CA VAL A 427 26.22 -8.82 -14.07
C VAL A 427 25.22 -8.64 -15.22
N GLN A 428 23.92 -8.81 -14.96
CA GLN A 428 22.86 -8.68 -15.94
C GLN A 428 22.81 -7.29 -16.58
N PHE A 429 23.04 -6.24 -15.78
CA PHE A 429 23.06 -4.85 -16.25
C PHE A 429 24.46 -4.35 -16.64
N ASN A 430 25.48 -5.22 -16.64
CA ASN A 430 26.85 -4.97 -17.08
C ASN A 430 27.59 -3.87 -16.29
N HIS A 431 27.41 -3.83 -14.96
CA HIS A 431 28.06 -2.89 -14.06
C HIS A 431 29.36 -3.47 -13.45
N LEU A 432 30.42 -3.54 -14.27
CA LEU A 432 31.69 -4.24 -13.95
C LEU A 432 32.37 -3.80 -12.64
N GLU A 433 32.28 -2.53 -12.26
CA GLU A 433 32.87 -2.06 -10.99
C GLU A 433 32.08 -2.52 -9.77
N VAL A 434 30.75 -2.57 -9.87
CA VAL A 434 29.89 -3.11 -8.82
C VAL A 434 30.04 -4.62 -8.70
N VAL A 435 30.20 -5.32 -9.84
CA VAL A 435 30.50 -6.77 -9.86
C VAL A 435 31.76 -7.08 -9.04
N LYS A 436 32.85 -6.32 -9.25
CA LYS A 436 34.09 -6.50 -8.47
C LYS A 436 33.86 -6.31 -6.96
N LEU A 437 33.18 -5.23 -6.58
CA LEU A 437 32.88 -4.94 -5.17
C LEU A 437 32.03 -6.01 -4.51
N LEU A 438 31.02 -6.53 -5.22
CA LEU A 438 30.14 -7.58 -4.71
C LEU A 438 30.82 -8.96 -4.66
N GLN A 439 31.73 -9.26 -5.58
CA GLN A 439 32.57 -10.47 -5.56
C GLN A 439 33.54 -10.46 -4.38
N ASP A 440 34.27 -9.35 -4.18
CA ASP A 440 35.18 -9.18 -3.04
C ASP A 440 34.42 -9.31 -1.71
N TYR A 441 33.21 -8.75 -1.65
CA TYR A 441 32.36 -8.86 -0.46
C TYR A 441 31.81 -10.27 -0.25
N HIS A 442 31.42 -10.98 -1.31
CA HIS A 442 31.00 -12.39 -1.28
C HIS A 442 32.06 -13.29 -0.63
N ASP A 443 33.30 -13.19 -1.10
CA ASP A 443 34.42 -13.99 -0.61
C ASP A 443 34.71 -13.67 0.88
N SER A 444 34.64 -12.40 1.25
CA SER A 444 34.82 -11.96 2.63
C SER A 444 33.71 -12.45 3.57
N TYR A 445 32.46 -12.48 3.08
CA TYR A 445 31.30 -12.88 3.86
C TYR A 445 31.32 -14.39 4.13
N MET A 446 31.61 -15.21 3.12
CA MET A 446 31.74 -16.67 3.25
C MET A 446 32.86 -17.07 4.22
N LEU A 447 34.00 -16.38 4.18
CA LEU A 447 35.09 -16.62 5.15
C LEU A 447 34.67 -16.28 6.59
N SER A 448 33.85 -15.24 6.78
CA SER A 448 33.36 -14.85 8.11
C SER A 448 32.33 -15.82 8.69
N GLU A 449 31.45 -16.36 7.84
CA GLU A 449 30.40 -17.31 8.23
C GLU A 449 31.01 -18.67 8.60
N THR A 450 31.98 -19.14 7.82
CA THR A 450 32.72 -20.39 8.09
C THR A 450 33.51 -20.31 9.41
N GLN A 451 34.10 -19.15 9.73
CA GLN A 451 34.80 -18.93 11.00
C GLN A 451 33.85 -18.85 12.20
N ALA A 452 32.66 -18.27 12.01
CA ALA A 452 31.63 -18.19 13.04
C ALA A 452 31.04 -19.58 13.37
N GLU A 453 30.84 -20.44 12.37
CA GLU A 453 30.40 -21.83 12.56
C GLU A 453 31.45 -22.67 13.30
N VAL A 454 32.73 -22.58 12.91
CA VAL A 454 33.82 -23.28 13.60
C VAL A 454 34.00 -22.81 15.05
N ALA A 455 33.84 -21.50 15.32
CA ALA A 455 33.88 -20.96 16.66
C ALA A 455 32.68 -21.43 17.52
N ALA A 456 31.48 -21.48 16.94
CA ALA A 456 30.28 -21.99 17.63
C ALA A 456 30.38 -23.49 17.95
N GLU A 457 30.93 -24.30 17.04
CA GLU A 457 31.19 -25.72 17.30
C GLU A 457 32.25 -25.93 18.38
N THR A 458 33.31 -25.12 18.41
CA THR A 458 34.37 -25.21 19.42
C THR A 458 33.84 -24.84 20.81
N LEU A 459 33.04 -23.77 20.92
CA LEU A 459 32.33 -23.38 22.15
C LEU A 459 31.33 -24.45 22.61
N SER A 460 30.67 -25.15 21.68
CA SER A 460 29.78 -26.26 22.04
C SER A 460 30.53 -27.46 22.62
N LYS A 461 31.73 -27.76 22.10
CA LYS A 461 32.59 -28.86 22.58
C LYS A 461 33.20 -28.56 23.94
N GLU A 462 33.70 -27.33 24.17
CA GLU A 462 34.21 -26.90 25.48
C GLU A 462 33.12 -26.88 26.57
N ASN A 463 31.89 -26.51 26.22
CA ASN A 463 30.75 -26.56 27.15
C ASN A 463 30.31 -28.00 27.48
N LEU A 464 30.51 -28.97 26.57
CA LEU A 464 30.26 -30.38 26.83
C LEU A 464 31.39 -31.03 27.66
N GLU A 465 32.64 -30.65 27.42
CA GLU A 465 33.80 -31.14 28.19
C GLU A 465 33.86 -30.58 29.62
N SER A 466 33.21 -29.44 29.90
CA SER A 466 33.09 -28.88 31.25
C SER A 466 31.88 -29.40 32.05
N MET A 467 31.05 -30.27 31.45
CA MET A 467 29.89 -30.92 32.09
C MET A 467 30.10 -32.42 32.40
N VAL A 468 31.30 -32.96 32.14
CA VAL A 468 31.75 -34.32 32.51
C VAL A 468 32.89 -34.21 33.50
#